data_AF-A0A519R7A4-F1
#
_entry.id   AF-A0A519R7A4-F1
#
_cell.length_a   1.000
_cell.length_b   1.000
_cell.length_c   1.000
_cell.angle_alpha   90.00
_cell.angle_beta   90.00
_cell.angle_gamma   90.00
#
_symmetry.space_group_name_H-M   'P 1'
#
loop_
_entity.id
_entity.type
_entity.pdbx_description
1 polymer ?
#
loop_
_entity_poly.entity_id
_entity_poly.type
_entity_poly.pdbx_seq_one_letter_code
_entity_poly.pdbx_strand_id
1 'polypeptide(L)'
;MTITTIGTISITITTGNYNATSLINWLNSYFATTYPAISMTFTLNSSTGKITMTANQSFSVLTTSTCIRVLGLSGDTLTSTSNALILPNPCDTSGPRTILIKLPDFQSNSFNVTNRDVLTFKSIPIVVPPFGLIYYQNVDNSEMVIKTTMDKNSIEILLTDENNNVLNFNGIDWTMAFEVKNYKRYSPQINYSSSLETFVPDETTYNEV
;
A
#
# COMPACT_ATOMS: atom_id res chain seq x y z
N MET A 1 -17.34 14.43 1.17
CA MET A 1 -18.10 14.64 -0.08
C MET A 1 -18.51 16.10 -0.15
N THR A 2 -18.28 16.77 -1.27
CA THR A 2 -18.69 18.16 -1.44
C THR A 2 -19.66 18.25 -2.62
N ILE A 3 -20.85 18.78 -2.37
CA ILE A 3 -21.94 18.90 -3.33
C ILE A 3 -22.33 20.36 -3.46
N THR A 4 -22.62 20.81 -4.68
CA THR A 4 -23.25 22.11 -4.92
C THR A 4 -24.68 21.90 -5.41
N THR A 5 -25.61 22.58 -4.76
CA THR A 5 -27.01 22.72 -5.20
C THR A 5 -27.35 24.20 -5.37
N ILE A 6 -28.07 24.83 -4.43
CA ILE A 6 -28.25 26.29 -4.28
C ILE A 6 -27.12 26.90 -3.41
N GLY A 7 -26.24 26.06 -2.88
CA GLY A 7 -25.03 26.43 -2.17
C GLY A 7 -24.09 25.22 -2.07
N THR A 8 -22.88 25.43 -1.55
CA THR A 8 -21.90 24.35 -1.34
C THR A 8 -22.11 23.69 0.01
N ILE A 9 -22.27 22.38 -0.02
CA ILE A 9 -22.49 21.52 1.14
C ILE A 9 -21.31 20.56 1.25
N SER A 10 -20.65 20.56 2.41
CA SER A 10 -19.55 19.64 2.72
C SER A 10 -20.01 18.61 3.75
N ILE A 11 -19.94 17.34 3.36
CA ILE A 11 -20.41 16.20 4.13
C ILE A 11 -19.21 15.34 4.51
N THR A 12 -19.05 15.13 5.80
CA THR A 12 -18.04 14.23 6.35
C THR A 12 -18.68 12.88 6.60
N ILE A 13 -18.33 11.89 5.77
CA ILE A 13 -18.67 10.49 6.05
C ILE A 13 -17.80 10.08 7.24
N THR A 14 -18.43 9.69 8.34
CA THR A 14 -17.70 9.25 9.53
C THR A 14 -16.94 7.97 9.24
N THR A 15 -15.78 7.78 9.88
CA THR A 15 -15.05 6.51 9.78
C THR A 15 -15.86 5.40 10.45
N GLY A 16 -15.93 4.23 9.82
CA GLY A 16 -16.71 3.11 10.33
C GLY A 16 -16.60 1.88 9.44
N ASN A 17 -17.06 0.74 9.95
CA ASN A 17 -17.11 -0.51 9.19
C ASN A 17 -18.35 -0.56 8.30
N TYR A 18 -18.31 0.18 7.19
CA TYR A 18 -19.39 0.19 6.22
C TYR A 18 -19.20 -0.91 5.17
N ASN A 19 -20.29 -1.58 4.83
CA ASN A 19 -20.44 -2.18 3.50
C ASN A 19 -21.22 -1.21 2.61
N ALA A 20 -21.28 -1.45 1.31
CA ALA A 20 -21.98 -0.58 0.38
C ALA A 20 -23.45 -0.30 0.77
N THR A 21 -24.14 -1.31 1.31
CA THR A 21 -25.55 -1.17 1.73
C THR A 21 -25.68 -0.32 3.00
N SER A 22 -24.85 -0.57 4.02
CA SER A 22 -24.89 0.21 5.26
C SER A 22 -24.44 1.66 5.04
N LEU A 23 -23.50 1.90 4.12
CA LEU A 23 -23.10 3.24 3.71
C LEU A 23 -24.26 4.01 3.08
N ILE A 24 -25.00 3.38 2.16
CA ILE A 24 -26.15 4.01 1.50
C ILE A 24 -27.28 4.29 2.49
N ASN A 25 -27.56 3.36 3.41
CA ASN A 25 -28.55 3.58 4.46
C ASN A 25 -28.15 4.75 5.36
N TRP A 26 -26.87 4.87 5.70
CA TRP A 26 -26.35 6.00 6.46
C TRP A 26 -26.49 7.31 5.69
N LEU A 27 -26.09 7.35 4.41
CA LEU A 27 -26.23 8.55 3.56
C LEU A 27 -27.68 8.99 3.43
N ASN A 28 -28.60 8.06 3.14
CA ASN A 28 -30.04 8.34 3.02
C ASN A 28 -30.59 8.92 4.34
N SER A 29 -30.24 8.33 5.47
CA SER A 29 -30.67 8.81 6.79
C SER A 29 -30.09 10.20 7.11
N TYR A 30 -28.82 10.41 6.78
CA TYR A 30 -28.13 11.69 6.97
C TYR A 30 -28.77 12.80 6.13
N PHE A 31 -29.04 12.57 4.85
CA PHE A 31 -29.68 13.59 4.00
C PHE A 31 -31.12 13.86 4.36
N ALA A 32 -31.89 12.83 4.73
CA ALA A 32 -33.26 13.00 5.19
C ALA A 32 -33.34 13.85 6.47
N THR A 33 -32.35 13.73 7.36
CA THR A 33 -32.32 14.43 8.64
C THR A 33 -31.69 15.82 8.55
N THR A 34 -30.54 15.95 7.88
CA THR A 34 -29.73 17.19 7.87
C THR A 34 -30.08 18.12 6.71
N TYR A 35 -30.51 17.57 5.56
CA TYR A 35 -30.81 18.34 4.35
C TYR A 35 -32.15 17.94 3.71
N PRO A 36 -33.27 17.94 4.47
CA PRO A 36 -34.56 17.44 3.99
C PRO A 36 -35.07 18.18 2.75
N ALA A 37 -34.72 19.46 2.58
CA ALA A 37 -35.13 20.28 1.44
C ALA A 37 -34.59 19.80 0.09
N ILE A 38 -33.42 19.14 0.06
CA ILE A 38 -32.80 18.60 -1.17
C ILE A 38 -33.40 17.24 -1.52
N SER A 39 -33.93 16.53 -0.52
CA SER A 39 -34.50 15.18 -0.65
C SER A 39 -33.57 14.23 -1.41
N MET A 40 -32.26 14.28 -1.09
CA MET A 40 -31.27 13.47 -1.80
C MET A 40 -31.35 12.02 -1.37
N THR A 41 -31.42 11.10 -2.33
CA THR A 41 -31.41 9.66 -2.09
C THR A 41 -30.32 8.97 -2.90
N PHE A 42 -29.83 7.87 -2.35
CA PHE A 42 -28.74 7.06 -2.86
C PHE A 42 -29.25 5.64 -3.05
N THR A 43 -28.96 5.03 -4.19
CA THR A 43 -29.32 3.65 -4.52
C THR A 43 -28.13 2.90 -5.10
N LEU A 44 -27.97 1.63 -4.73
CA LEU A 44 -26.92 0.75 -5.28
C LEU A 44 -27.50 -0.08 -6.41
N ASN A 45 -26.85 -0.09 -7.57
CA ASN A 45 -27.11 -1.11 -8.57
C ASN A 45 -26.32 -2.39 -8.22
N SER A 46 -27.03 -3.48 -7.93
CA SER A 46 -26.40 -4.76 -7.53
C SER A 46 -25.59 -5.43 -8.64
N SER A 47 -25.84 -5.11 -9.91
CA SER A 47 -25.14 -5.71 -11.05
C SER A 47 -23.87 -4.94 -11.42
N THR A 48 -23.88 -3.61 -11.29
CA THR A 48 -22.73 -2.77 -11.66
C THR A 48 -21.91 -2.29 -10.45
N GLY A 49 -22.46 -2.39 -9.24
CA GLY A 49 -21.86 -1.85 -8.02
C GLY A 49 -21.83 -0.32 -7.98
N LYS A 50 -22.48 0.36 -8.93
CA LYS A 50 -22.48 1.83 -9.02
C LYS A 50 -23.60 2.42 -8.17
N ILE A 51 -23.32 3.59 -7.60
CA ILE A 51 -24.29 4.36 -6.83
C ILE A 51 -24.99 5.35 -7.76
N THR A 52 -26.31 5.43 -7.66
CA THR A 52 -27.11 6.51 -8.27
C THR A 52 -27.58 7.45 -7.17
N MET A 53 -27.27 8.73 -7.35
CA MET A 53 -27.76 9.83 -6.53
C MET A 53 -28.96 10.47 -7.24
N THR A 54 -30.04 10.74 -6.53
CA THR A 54 -31.18 11.51 -7.03
C THR A 54 -31.55 12.59 -6.03
N ALA A 55 -32.05 13.73 -6.51
CA ALA A 55 -32.54 14.82 -5.67
C ALA A 55 -33.79 15.44 -6.31
N ASN A 56 -34.44 16.36 -5.61
CA ASN A 56 -35.57 17.12 -6.17
C ASN A 56 -35.14 18.33 -7.02
N GLN A 57 -33.83 18.57 -7.16
CA GLN A 57 -33.22 19.70 -7.85
C GLN A 57 -31.88 19.31 -8.47
N SER A 58 -31.39 20.13 -9.40
CA SER A 58 -30.06 19.93 -10.00
C SER A 58 -28.96 20.06 -8.95
N PHE A 59 -27.93 19.21 -9.07
CA PHE A 59 -26.77 19.21 -8.19
C PHE A 59 -25.50 18.81 -8.93
N SER A 60 -24.36 19.16 -8.35
CA SER A 60 -23.04 18.70 -8.81
C SER A 60 -22.19 18.20 -7.65
N VAL A 61 -21.46 17.10 -7.84
CA VAL A 61 -20.40 16.66 -6.93
C VAL A 61 -19.10 17.31 -7.39
N LEU A 62 -18.43 18.04 -6.50
CA LEU A 62 -17.22 18.80 -6.84
C LEU A 62 -15.95 17.94 -6.74
N THR A 63 -14.91 18.35 -7.49
CA THR A 63 -13.56 17.78 -7.47
C THR A 63 -12.89 17.80 -6.08
N THR A 64 -13.33 18.70 -5.20
CA THR A 64 -12.85 18.79 -3.81
C THR A 64 -13.34 17.64 -2.91
N SER A 65 -14.19 16.75 -3.43
CA SER A 65 -14.65 15.56 -2.72
C SER A 65 -13.51 14.56 -2.51
N THR A 66 -13.24 14.23 -1.24
CA THR A 66 -12.18 13.27 -0.86
C THR A 66 -12.62 11.80 -0.83
N CYS A 67 -13.92 11.53 -0.91
CA CYS A 67 -14.51 10.18 -0.84
C CYS A 67 -14.56 9.49 -2.22
N ILE A 68 -13.55 9.71 -3.06
CA ILE A 68 -13.52 9.27 -4.47
C ILE A 68 -13.69 7.77 -4.56
N ARG A 69 -12.82 7.00 -3.89
CA ARG A 69 -12.85 5.53 -3.90
C ARG A 69 -14.12 4.97 -3.24
N VAL A 70 -14.51 5.53 -2.10
CA VAL A 70 -15.63 5.03 -1.29
C VAL A 70 -16.96 5.14 -2.03
N LEU A 71 -17.19 6.23 -2.77
CA LEU A 71 -18.44 6.42 -3.52
C LEU A 71 -18.33 6.02 -4.99
N GLY A 72 -17.13 5.87 -5.55
CA GLY A 72 -16.92 5.61 -6.97
C GLY A 72 -16.94 6.87 -7.85
N LEU A 73 -16.39 7.99 -7.36
CA LEU A 73 -16.22 9.22 -8.14
C LEU A 73 -15.05 9.09 -9.12
N SER A 74 -14.99 9.96 -10.15
CA SER A 74 -13.85 10.03 -11.08
C SER A 74 -12.75 11.00 -10.62
N GLY A 75 -13.06 11.90 -9.68
CA GLY A 75 -12.19 13.03 -9.32
C GLY A 75 -12.52 14.32 -10.08
N ASP A 76 -13.39 14.25 -11.09
CA ASP A 76 -13.92 15.42 -11.82
C ASP A 76 -15.19 15.97 -11.17
N THR A 77 -15.58 17.19 -11.56
CA THR A 77 -16.92 17.70 -11.23
C THR A 77 -17.97 16.92 -12.02
N LEU A 78 -18.90 16.30 -11.30
CA LEU A 78 -19.99 15.51 -11.89
C LEU A 78 -21.31 16.24 -11.70
N THR A 79 -22.03 16.55 -12.78
CA THR A 79 -23.30 17.28 -12.73
C THR A 79 -24.47 16.35 -13.02
N SER A 80 -25.54 16.46 -12.23
CA SER A 80 -26.75 15.68 -12.42
C SER A 80 -27.45 16.00 -13.74
N THR A 81 -28.00 14.97 -14.39
CA THR A 81 -28.92 15.10 -15.53
C THR A 81 -30.31 14.69 -15.08
N SER A 82 -31.32 15.52 -15.30
CA SER A 82 -32.69 15.28 -14.80
C SER A 82 -32.74 15.00 -13.29
N ASN A 83 -31.98 15.78 -12.51
CA ASN A 83 -31.82 15.64 -11.05
C ASN A 83 -31.33 14.25 -10.59
N ALA A 84 -30.69 13.50 -11.48
CA ALA A 84 -30.08 12.21 -11.18
C ALA A 84 -28.61 12.19 -11.63
N LEU A 85 -27.76 11.51 -10.88
CA LEU A 85 -26.34 11.31 -11.20
C LEU A 85 -25.95 9.87 -10.89
N ILE A 86 -25.54 9.14 -11.92
CA ILE A 86 -24.92 7.82 -11.77
C ILE A 86 -23.42 8.04 -11.60
N LEU A 87 -22.86 7.56 -10.49
CA LEU A 87 -21.43 7.70 -10.24
C LEU A 87 -20.64 6.81 -11.22
N PRO A 88 -19.49 7.30 -11.73
CA PRO A 88 -18.80 6.68 -12.85
C PRO A 88 -18.24 5.30 -12.53
N ASN A 89 -17.77 5.08 -11.30
CA ASN A 89 -17.10 3.85 -10.87
C ASN A 89 -17.93 3.09 -9.83
N PRO A 90 -17.71 1.77 -9.66
CA PRO A 90 -18.29 1.03 -8.55
C PRO A 90 -17.85 1.59 -7.20
N CYS A 91 -18.71 1.53 -6.19
CA CYS A 91 -18.33 1.90 -4.84
C CYS A 91 -17.36 0.88 -4.25
N ASP A 92 -16.32 1.33 -3.57
CA ASP A 92 -15.34 0.46 -2.91
C ASP A 92 -15.23 0.77 -1.42
N THR A 93 -15.85 -0.10 -0.62
CA THR A 93 -15.79 -0.08 0.84
C THR A 93 -14.87 -1.17 1.42
N SER A 94 -14.00 -1.78 0.60
CA SER A 94 -13.21 -2.97 0.98
C SER A 94 -12.06 -2.71 1.99
N GLY A 95 -11.88 -1.46 2.45
CA GLY A 95 -10.78 -1.10 3.35
C GLY A 95 -9.41 -1.29 2.69
N PRO A 96 -8.31 -1.21 3.47
CA PRO A 96 -6.99 -1.61 2.98
C PRO A 96 -6.98 -3.12 2.73
N ARG A 97 -6.41 -3.54 1.60
CA ARG A 97 -6.35 -4.97 1.22
C ARG A 97 -5.01 -5.59 1.55
N THR A 98 -3.99 -4.77 1.72
CA THR A 98 -2.62 -5.22 1.92
C THR A 98 -1.88 -4.24 2.80
N ILE A 99 -1.07 -4.78 3.71
CA ILE A 99 -0.07 -4.02 4.47
C ILE A 99 1.26 -4.18 3.77
N LEU A 100 1.83 -3.06 3.32
CA LEU A 100 3.17 -2.99 2.77
C LEU A 100 4.14 -2.60 3.88
N ILE A 101 5.13 -3.45 4.14
CA ILE A 101 6.26 -3.15 5.02
C ILE A 101 7.35 -2.52 4.15
N LYS A 102 7.65 -1.26 4.41
CA LYS A 102 8.66 -0.50 3.69
C LYS A 102 9.82 -0.11 4.60
N LEU A 103 11.01 -0.09 4.01
CA LEU A 103 12.22 0.38 4.64
C LEU A 103 12.80 1.52 3.78
N PRO A 104 12.40 2.79 4.02
CA PRO A 104 12.75 3.90 3.13
C PRO A 104 14.25 4.12 2.93
N ASP A 105 15.05 3.80 3.96
CA ASP A 105 16.50 3.90 3.93
C ASP A 105 17.20 2.76 3.17
N PHE A 106 16.49 1.66 2.90
CA PHE A 106 17.06 0.44 2.36
C PHE A 106 16.46 0.11 1.00
N GLN A 107 17.31 0.02 -0.01
CA GLN A 107 16.94 -0.53 -1.31
C GLN A 107 17.18 -2.03 -1.30
N SER A 108 16.24 -2.78 -1.86
CA SER A 108 16.39 -4.23 -2.01
C SER A 108 16.28 -4.66 -3.46
N ASN A 109 16.36 -5.97 -3.70
CA ASN A 109 16.00 -6.58 -4.98
C ASN A 109 14.48 -6.78 -5.15
N SER A 110 13.65 -6.31 -4.23
CA SER A 110 12.20 -6.34 -4.39
C SER A 110 11.75 -5.35 -5.47
N PHE A 111 10.67 -5.69 -6.15
CA PHE A 111 10.02 -4.79 -7.10
C PHE A 111 8.51 -4.94 -6.98
N ASN A 112 7.85 -3.90 -6.51
CA ASN A 112 6.41 -3.84 -6.48
C ASN A 112 5.90 -3.34 -7.84
N VAL A 113 5.24 -4.23 -8.58
CA VAL A 113 4.76 -3.95 -9.94
C VAL A 113 3.67 -2.88 -10.00
N THR A 114 2.93 -2.67 -8.91
CA THR A 114 1.78 -1.75 -8.86
C THR A 114 2.24 -0.29 -8.81
N ASN A 115 3.29 -0.01 -8.04
CA ASN A 115 3.79 1.35 -7.80
C ASN A 115 5.26 1.55 -8.24
N ARG A 116 5.88 0.53 -8.84
CA ARG A 116 7.29 0.51 -9.27
C ARG A 116 8.27 0.81 -8.13
N ASP A 117 7.94 0.37 -6.92
CA ASP A 117 8.69 0.63 -5.70
C ASP A 117 9.68 -0.51 -5.39
N VAL A 118 10.90 -0.15 -5.00
CA VAL A 118 12.00 -1.05 -4.57
C VAL A 118 12.26 -1.00 -3.05
N LEU A 119 11.51 -0.15 -2.35
CA LEU A 119 11.56 0.06 -0.90
C LEU A 119 10.54 -0.80 -0.15
N THR A 120 9.63 -1.47 -0.88
CA THR A 120 8.65 -2.39 -0.30
C THR A 120 9.31 -3.74 -0.08
N PHE A 121 9.54 -4.10 1.18
CA PHE A 121 10.16 -5.36 1.53
C PHE A 121 9.13 -6.49 1.54
N LYS A 122 8.05 -6.32 2.30
CA LYS A 122 7.05 -7.38 2.40
C LYS A 122 5.65 -6.83 2.15
N SER A 123 4.84 -7.67 1.54
CA SER A 123 3.42 -7.45 1.32
C SER A 123 2.66 -8.49 2.13
N ILE A 124 1.85 -8.05 3.08
CA ILE A 124 1.02 -8.90 3.94
C ILE A 124 -0.44 -8.70 3.50
N PRO A 125 -1.09 -9.71 2.90
CA PRO A 125 -2.49 -9.59 2.52
C PRO A 125 -3.37 -9.54 3.77
N ILE A 126 -4.38 -8.67 3.76
CA ILE A 126 -5.40 -8.62 4.81
C ILE A 126 -6.51 -9.59 4.41
N VAL A 127 -6.50 -10.78 5.03
CA VAL A 127 -7.46 -11.87 4.74
C VAL A 127 -8.43 -12.13 5.90
N VAL A 128 -8.54 -11.17 6.81
CA VAL A 128 -9.42 -11.26 7.98
C VAL A 128 -10.63 -10.36 7.81
N PRO A 129 -11.80 -10.71 8.37
CA PRO A 129 -12.92 -9.80 8.40
C PRO A 129 -12.59 -8.53 9.21
N PRO A 130 -13.36 -7.45 9.05
CA PRO A 130 -13.22 -6.26 9.87
C PRO A 130 -13.19 -6.59 11.37
N PHE A 131 -12.32 -5.90 12.12
CA PHE A 131 -12.01 -6.16 13.54
C PHE A 131 -11.30 -7.50 13.83
N GLY A 132 -10.93 -8.27 12.81
CA GLY A 132 -10.09 -9.45 12.96
C GLY A 132 -8.62 -9.09 13.27
N LEU A 133 -7.94 -9.98 13.99
CA LEU A 133 -6.51 -9.87 14.23
C LEU A 133 -5.73 -10.36 13.00
N ILE A 134 -4.87 -9.52 12.45
CA ILE A 134 -3.96 -9.90 11.37
C ILE A 134 -2.74 -10.58 12.00
N TYR A 135 -2.65 -11.91 11.85
CA TYR A 135 -1.46 -12.67 12.20
C TYR A 135 -0.67 -13.00 10.93
N TYR A 136 0.61 -12.67 10.92
CA TYR A 136 1.49 -12.96 9.80
C TYR A 136 2.72 -13.74 10.26
N GLN A 137 3.01 -14.83 9.56
CA GLN A 137 4.23 -15.60 9.68
C GLN A 137 4.84 -15.81 8.30
N ASN A 138 6.15 -15.61 8.18
CA ASN A 138 6.87 -15.86 6.94
C ASN A 138 7.09 -17.37 6.73
N VAL A 139 6.11 -18.05 6.13
CA VAL A 139 6.19 -19.48 5.81
C VAL A 139 7.05 -19.77 4.58
N ASP A 140 7.16 -18.80 3.66
CA ASP A 140 7.91 -18.96 2.41
C ASP A 140 9.44 -18.93 2.61
N ASN A 141 9.89 -18.61 3.84
CA ASN A 141 11.28 -18.35 4.18
C ASN A 141 11.98 -17.40 3.19
N SER A 142 11.20 -16.47 2.63
CA SER A 142 11.70 -15.52 1.64
C SER A 142 12.62 -14.51 2.32
N GLU A 143 13.87 -14.46 1.90
CA GLU A 143 14.84 -13.46 2.34
C GLU A 143 14.97 -12.35 1.30
N MET A 144 15.21 -11.13 1.76
CA MET A 144 15.56 -10.01 0.89
C MET A 144 16.96 -9.55 1.14
N VAL A 145 17.66 -9.29 0.03
CA VAL A 145 19.01 -8.77 0.07
C VAL A 145 18.93 -7.25 0.02
N ILE A 146 19.35 -6.63 1.11
CA ILE A 146 19.58 -5.19 1.17
C ILE A 146 20.81 -4.88 0.30
N LYS A 147 20.65 -3.94 -0.63
CA LYS A 147 21.71 -3.49 -1.55
C LYS A 147 22.20 -2.07 -1.24
N THR A 148 21.60 -1.39 -0.27
CA THR A 148 22.00 -0.04 0.13
C THR A 148 23.46 -0.01 0.58
N THR A 149 24.18 1.02 0.14
CA THR A 149 25.59 1.28 0.46
C THR A 149 25.77 2.33 1.56
N MET A 150 24.68 2.83 2.16
CA MET A 150 24.73 3.83 3.22
C MET A 150 24.67 3.18 4.60
N ASP A 151 25.64 3.52 5.44
CA ASP A 151 25.65 3.14 6.85
C ASP A 151 24.62 3.97 7.62
N LYS A 152 23.72 3.29 8.33
CA LYS A 152 22.69 3.89 9.17
C LYS A 152 22.69 3.22 10.55
N ASN A 153 22.60 4.05 11.59
CA ASN A 153 22.50 3.60 12.98
C ASN A 153 21.05 3.35 13.43
N SER A 154 20.09 3.57 12.54
CA SER A 154 18.66 3.41 12.80
C SER A 154 17.99 2.75 11.59
N ILE A 155 16.94 1.97 11.84
CA ILE A 155 16.08 1.39 10.81
C ILE A 155 14.72 2.07 10.93
N GLU A 156 14.34 2.83 9.91
CA GLU A 156 12.97 3.31 9.77
C GLU A 156 12.10 2.23 9.12
N ILE A 157 10.97 1.91 9.75
CA ILE A 157 9.99 0.97 9.24
C ILE A 157 8.68 1.71 9.03
N LEU A 158 8.17 1.67 7.80
CA LEU A 158 6.90 2.29 7.44
C LEU A 158 5.90 1.21 7.04
N LEU A 159 4.72 1.24 7.63
CA LEU A 159 3.60 0.38 7.26
C LEU A 159 2.61 1.21 6.44
N THR A 160 2.42 0.87 5.16
CA THR A 160 1.46 1.55 4.28
C THR A 160 0.41 0.62 3.70
N ASP A 161 -0.73 1.17 3.30
CA ASP A 161 -1.70 0.46 2.47
C ASP A 161 -1.19 0.33 1.01
N GLU A 162 -1.96 -0.31 0.15
CA GLU A 162 -1.65 -0.45 -1.28
C GLU A 162 -1.61 0.88 -2.05
N ASN A 163 -2.12 1.96 -1.48
CA ASN A 163 -2.13 3.31 -2.05
C ASN A 163 -1.03 4.21 -1.45
N ASN A 164 -0.09 3.63 -0.68
CA ASN A 164 0.99 4.31 0.05
C ASN A 164 0.52 5.25 1.18
N ASN A 165 -0.70 5.12 1.68
CA ASN A 165 -1.12 5.82 2.88
C ASN A 165 -0.55 5.11 4.11
N VAL A 166 -0.02 5.85 5.07
CA VAL A 166 0.45 5.30 6.35
C VAL A 166 -0.72 4.63 7.07
N LEU A 167 -0.53 3.40 7.55
CA LEU A 167 -1.57 2.71 8.31
C LEU A 167 -1.86 3.47 9.61
N ASN A 168 -3.14 3.71 9.83
CA ASN A 168 -3.65 4.20 11.11
C ASN A 168 -4.24 3.02 11.89
N PHE A 169 -3.58 2.66 13.00
CA PHE A 169 -4.03 1.59 13.90
C PHE A 169 -5.13 2.05 14.88
N ASN A 170 -5.63 3.28 14.75
CA ASN A 170 -6.72 3.84 15.55
C ASN A 170 -6.49 3.70 17.07
N GLY A 171 -5.25 3.91 17.52
CA GLY A 171 -4.86 3.83 18.93
C GLY A 171 -4.66 2.41 19.47
N ILE A 172 -4.65 1.39 18.59
CA ILE A 172 -4.35 0.01 18.97
C ILE A 172 -2.84 -0.25 18.80
N ASP A 173 -2.25 -0.89 19.81
CA ASP A 173 -0.86 -1.33 19.74
C ASP A 173 -0.68 -2.43 18.70
N TRP A 174 0.44 -2.37 18.00
CA TRP A 174 0.86 -3.41 17.07
C TRP A 174 2.28 -3.85 17.41
N THR A 175 2.60 -5.09 17.05
CA THR A 175 3.92 -5.65 17.28
C THR A 175 4.43 -6.32 16.02
N MET A 176 5.74 -6.25 15.82
CA MET A 176 6.43 -6.99 14.77
C MET A 176 7.73 -7.55 15.31
N ALA A 177 8.15 -8.68 14.74
CA ALA A 177 9.51 -9.20 14.86
C ALA A 177 10.08 -9.31 13.45
N PHE A 178 11.34 -8.93 13.28
CA PHE A 178 12.07 -9.15 12.03
C PHE A 178 13.46 -9.72 12.34
N GLU A 179 13.98 -10.46 11.37
CA GLU A 179 15.29 -11.10 11.44
C GLU A 179 16.26 -10.38 10.50
N VAL A 180 17.48 -10.12 10.99
CA VAL A 180 18.57 -9.55 10.19
C VAL A 180 19.70 -10.57 10.10
N LYS A 181 19.97 -11.05 8.89
CA LYS A 181 21.09 -11.97 8.61
C LYS A 181 22.23 -11.21 7.95
N ASN A 182 23.42 -11.37 8.51
CA ASN A 182 24.64 -10.78 7.97
C ASN A 182 25.47 -11.86 7.27
N TYR A 183 25.66 -11.72 5.97
CA TYR A 183 26.51 -12.61 5.18
C TYR A 183 27.84 -11.91 4.89
N LYS A 184 28.96 -12.47 5.36
CA LYS A 184 30.30 -12.00 4.99
C LYS A 184 30.87 -12.91 3.92
N ARG A 185 31.17 -12.35 2.75
CA ARG A 185 31.89 -13.10 1.70
C ARG A 185 33.36 -13.24 2.15
N TYR A 186 33.78 -14.46 2.43
CA TYR A 186 35.18 -14.77 2.64
C TYR A 186 35.88 -14.85 1.29
N SER A 187 36.82 -13.95 1.03
CA SER A 187 37.72 -14.02 -0.13
C SER A 187 39.06 -14.55 0.36
N PRO A 188 39.38 -15.85 0.16
CA PRO A 188 40.68 -16.38 0.55
C PRO A 188 41.78 -15.63 -0.19
N GLN A 189 42.76 -15.12 0.55
CA GLN A 189 43.99 -14.62 -0.05
C GLN A 189 44.77 -15.83 -0.54
N ILE A 190 44.88 -16.02 -1.86
CA ILE A 190 45.78 -17.03 -2.43
C ILE A 190 47.19 -16.44 -2.33
N ASN A 191 47.95 -16.88 -1.33
CA ASN A 191 49.37 -16.58 -1.26
C ASN A 191 50.08 -17.43 -2.32
N TYR A 192 50.46 -16.82 -3.44
CA TYR A 192 51.44 -17.42 -4.34
C TYR A 192 52.81 -17.30 -3.66
N SER A 193 53.40 -18.42 -3.23
CA SER A 193 54.77 -18.43 -2.76
C SER A 193 55.70 -18.14 -3.95
N SER A 194 56.40 -17.02 -3.92
CA SER A 194 57.35 -16.62 -4.97
C SER A 194 58.70 -17.36 -4.90
N SER A 195 58.74 -18.57 -4.34
CA SER A 195 59.95 -19.39 -4.39
C SER A 195 60.02 -20.10 -5.74
N LEU A 196 60.60 -19.41 -6.72
CA LEU A 196 61.29 -20.09 -7.82
C LEU A 196 62.46 -20.83 -7.17
N GLU A 197 62.31 -22.13 -6.92
CA GLU A 197 63.46 -22.99 -6.65
C GLU A 197 64.37 -22.92 -7.88
N THR A 198 65.47 -22.17 -7.78
CA THR A 198 66.56 -22.25 -8.75
C THR A 198 67.13 -23.65 -8.66
N PHE A 199 66.85 -24.46 -9.68
CA PHE A 199 67.50 -25.75 -9.89
C PHE A 199 69.01 -25.51 -10.05
N VAL A 200 69.81 -25.95 -9.07
CA VAL A 200 71.27 -26.02 -9.19
C VAL A 200 71.59 -27.44 -9.63
N PRO A 201 72.08 -27.67 -10.86
CA PRO A 201 72.52 -28.99 -11.28
C PRO A 201 73.78 -29.38 -10.48
N ASP A 202 73.79 -30.59 -9.95
CA ASP A 202 74.90 -31.17 -9.19
C ASP A 202 76.09 -31.42 -10.14
N GLU A 203 77.21 -30.71 -9.94
CA GLU A 203 78.45 -30.98 -10.67
C GLU A 203 79.11 -32.23 -10.10
N THR A 204 78.70 -33.41 -10.57
CA THR A 204 79.47 -34.63 -10.34
C THR A 204 80.77 -34.59 -11.16
N THR A 205 81.88 -34.65 -10.43
CA THR A 205 83.27 -34.76 -10.85
C THR A 205 83.51 -35.89 -11.87
N TYR A 206 84.04 -35.55 -13.04
CA TYR A 206 84.77 -36.49 -13.90
C TYR A 206 86.26 -36.35 -13.58
N ASN A 207 86.85 -37.37 -12.97
CA ASN A 207 88.30 -37.50 -12.86
C ASN A 207 88.87 -37.91 -14.23
N GLU A 208 89.73 -37.07 -14.80
CA GLU A 208 90.59 -37.45 -15.92
C GLU A 208 91.90 -38.06 -15.39
N VAL A 209 92.13 -39.32 -15.78
CA VAL A 209 93.37 -40.15 -15.77
C VAL A 209 93.99 -40.51 -14.42
#